data_AF-A0A1S9N430-F1
#
_entry.id   AF-A0A1S9N430-F1
#
_cell.length_a   1.000
_cell.length_b   1.000
_cell.length_c   1.000
_cell.angle_alpha   90.00
_cell.angle_beta   90.00
_cell.angle_gamma   90.00
#
_symmetry.space_group_name_H-M   'P 1'
#
loop_
_entity.id
_entity.type
_entity.pdbx_description
1 polymer ?
#
loop_
_entity_poly.entity_id
_entity_poly.type
_entity_poly.pdbx_seq_one_letter_code
_entity_poly.pdbx_strand_id
1 'polypeptide(L)'
;MDKLKNTDMYLLVEATSNQVDQFGGYRGMIPKEYRDFIYELCEKNNFPKEKVILGGEHLRTLTWRNIDPIQALENSKELIKQYVMAGLTKIHIDTSMQIKGDGEDEKFGDEIIAERAAILCKTAEEAYLELIECLYSRK
;
A
#
# COMPACT_ATOMS: atom_id res chain seq x y z
N MET A 1 15.41 -14.01 2.66
CA MET A 1 14.95 -15.42 2.73
C MET A 1 16.05 -16.33 3.25
N ASP A 2 17.22 -16.41 2.61
CA ASP A 2 18.32 -17.31 3.04
C ASP A 2 18.71 -17.22 4.51
N LYS A 3 18.78 -16.00 5.05
CA LYS A 3 19.11 -15.76 6.46
C LYS A 3 18.04 -16.28 7.44
N LEU A 4 16.80 -16.45 6.99
CA LEU A 4 15.65 -16.76 7.82
C LEU A 4 15.13 -18.20 7.66
N LYS A 5 15.59 -18.93 6.63
CA LYS A 5 15.05 -20.25 6.25
C LYS A 5 15.07 -21.30 7.38
N ASN A 6 15.99 -21.18 8.33
CA ASN A 6 16.15 -22.08 9.47
C ASN A 6 15.71 -21.43 10.79
N THR A 7 14.83 -20.44 10.73
CA THR A 7 14.32 -19.70 11.89
C THR A 7 12.80 -19.67 11.89
N ASP A 8 12.21 -19.37 13.04
CA ASP A 8 10.77 -19.12 13.18
C ASP A 8 10.38 -17.65 12.98
N MET A 9 11.30 -16.85 12.44
CA MET A 9 11.03 -15.45 12.15
C MET A 9 10.24 -15.28 10.85
N TYR A 10 9.36 -14.29 10.85
CA TYR A 10 8.69 -13.79 9.65
C TYR A 10 9.62 -12.88 8.85
N LEU A 11 9.43 -12.88 7.53
CA LEU A 11 10.07 -11.95 6.62
C LEU A 11 9.08 -10.84 6.27
N LEU A 12 9.37 -9.61 6.70
CA LEU A 12 8.66 -8.41 6.22
C LEU A 12 9.33 -7.90 4.95
N VAL A 13 8.55 -7.74 3.88
CA VAL A 13 8.99 -7.11 2.63
C VAL A 13 8.01 -6.01 2.28
N GLU A 14 8.54 -4.82 2.02
CA GLU A 14 7.71 -3.64 1.75
C GLU A 14 8.02 -3.02 0.39
N ALA A 15 7.00 -2.42 -0.22
CA ALA A 15 7.14 -1.56 -1.38
C ALA A 15 6.64 -0.15 -1.06
N THR A 16 7.35 0.86 -1.54
CA THR A 16 6.91 2.25 -1.47
C THR A 16 5.89 2.57 -2.57
N SER A 17 5.06 3.60 -2.37
CA SER A 17 4.13 4.08 -3.39
C SER A 17 4.80 4.46 -4.72
N ASN A 18 6.05 4.93 -4.70
CA ASN A 18 6.79 5.25 -5.92
C ASN A 18 7.26 3.98 -6.68
N GLN A 19 7.54 2.91 -5.94
CA GLN A 19 8.02 1.64 -6.52
C GLN A 19 6.91 0.90 -7.25
N VAL A 20 5.76 0.80 -6.59
CA VAL A 20 4.63 -0.04 -6.97
C VAL A 20 3.36 0.74 -6.66
N ASP A 21 2.63 1.09 -7.71
CA ASP A 21 1.32 1.75 -7.63
C ASP A 21 0.37 1.17 -8.69
N GLN A 22 -0.87 1.67 -8.74
CA GLN A 22 -1.88 1.22 -9.70
C GLN A 22 -1.52 1.46 -11.18
N PHE A 23 -0.50 2.28 -11.45
CA PHE A 23 0.00 2.61 -12.78
C PHE A 23 1.34 1.91 -13.08
N GLY A 24 1.86 1.12 -12.14
CA GLY A 24 3.10 0.39 -12.25
C GLY A 24 4.29 1.00 -11.48
N GLY A 25 4.19 2.23 -10.99
CA GLY A 25 5.31 2.96 -10.41
C GLY A 25 6.56 2.94 -11.30
N TYR A 26 7.74 3.12 -10.73
CA TYR A 26 8.99 3.00 -11.52
C TYR A 26 9.42 1.55 -11.78
N ARG A 27 8.81 0.56 -11.12
CA ARG A 27 9.11 -0.86 -11.35
C ARG A 27 8.27 -1.48 -12.47
N GLY A 28 7.27 -0.78 -12.98
CA GLY A 28 6.30 -1.31 -13.93
C GLY A 28 5.43 -2.43 -13.34
N MET A 29 5.14 -2.39 -12.04
CA MET A 29 4.37 -3.40 -11.32
C MET A 29 3.22 -2.79 -10.55
N ILE A 30 2.03 -3.38 -10.66
CA ILE A 30 0.90 -3.11 -9.75
C ILE A 30 1.04 -3.95 -8.46
N PRO A 31 0.32 -3.64 -7.36
CA PRO A 31 0.48 -4.33 -6.08
C PRO A 31 0.29 -5.85 -6.14
N LYS A 32 -0.65 -6.33 -6.97
CA LYS A 32 -0.85 -7.75 -7.22
C LYS A 32 0.38 -8.40 -7.87
N GLU A 33 0.96 -7.75 -8.87
CA GLU A 33 2.15 -8.25 -9.57
C GLU A 33 3.38 -8.24 -8.64
N TYR A 34 3.49 -7.22 -7.79
CA TYR A 34 4.53 -7.18 -6.75
C TYR A 34 4.42 -8.37 -5.79
N ARG A 35 3.23 -8.69 -5.28
CA ARG A 35 3.02 -9.88 -4.47
C ARG A 35 3.41 -11.15 -5.22
N ASP A 36 2.91 -11.32 -6.45
CA ASP A 36 3.16 -12.51 -7.26
C ASP A 36 4.68 -12.68 -7.49
N PHE A 37 5.40 -11.58 -7.77
CA PHE A 37 6.86 -11.55 -7.86
C PHE A 37 7.56 -12.01 -6.56
N ILE A 38 7.12 -11.55 -5.38
CA ILE A 38 7.71 -12.01 -4.11
C ILE A 38 7.41 -13.49 -3.86
N TYR A 39 6.22 -13.97 -4.21
CA TYR A 39 5.86 -15.38 -4.06
C TYR A 39 6.65 -16.30 -4.99
N GLU A 40 6.95 -15.86 -6.21
CA GLU A 40 7.90 -16.57 -7.09
C GLU A 40 9.30 -16.65 -6.47
N LEU A 41 9.77 -15.59 -5.82
CA LEU A 41 11.04 -15.61 -5.09
C LEU A 41 10.99 -16.57 -3.91
N CYS A 42 9.85 -16.67 -3.20
CA CYS A 42 9.67 -17.64 -2.13
C CYS A 42 9.84 -19.07 -2.66
N GLU A 43 9.18 -19.40 -3.78
CA GLU A 43 9.29 -20.71 -4.42
C GLU A 43 10.73 -21.02 -4.84
N LYS A 44 11.39 -20.08 -5.54
CA LYS A 44 12.78 -20.23 -5.97
C LYS A 44 13.77 -20.44 -4.83
N ASN A 45 13.47 -19.90 -3.64
CA ASN A 45 14.32 -19.99 -2.44
C ASN A 45 13.84 -21.04 -1.43
N ASN A 46 12.82 -21.85 -1.78
CA ASN A 46 12.17 -22.80 -0.86
C ASN A 46 11.80 -22.18 0.50
N PHE A 47 11.24 -20.97 0.46
CA PHE A 47 10.81 -20.21 1.63
C PHE A 47 9.28 -20.25 1.75
N PRO A 48 8.70 -20.56 2.93
CA PRO A 48 7.25 -20.65 3.09
C PRO A 48 6.58 -19.28 2.92
N LYS A 49 5.60 -19.18 2.01
CA LYS A 49 4.87 -17.94 1.70
C LYS A 49 4.13 -17.41 2.93
N GLU A 50 3.71 -18.31 3.82
CA GLU A 50 2.98 -18.02 5.06
C GLU A 50 3.85 -17.32 6.10
N LYS A 51 5.20 -17.40 5.97
CA LYS A 51 6.14 -16.62 6.79
C LYS A 51 6.48 -15.26 6.17
N VAL A 52 5.87 -14.87 5.05
CA VAL A 52 6.07 -13.55 4.44
C VAL A 52 4.92 -12.63 4.83
N ILE A 53 5.28 -11.48 5.38
CA ILE A 53 4.38 -10.35 5.57
C ILE A 53 4.72 -9.34 4.46
N LEU A 54 3.73 -8.98 3.65
CA LEU A 54 3.89 -7.96 2.62
C LEU A 54 3.31 -6.63 3.12
N GLY A 55 4.06 -5.56 2.91
CA GLY A 55 3.71 -4.22 3.37
C GLY A 55 3.76 -3.15 2.30
N GLY A 56 2.95 -2.11 2.50
CA GLY A 56 3.08 -0.83 1.81
C GLY A 56 3.71 0.21 2.71
N GLU A 57 4.76 0.84 2.21
CA GLU A 57 5.54 1.86 2.91
C GLU A 57 5.21 3.24 2.35
N HIS A 58 4.84 4.18 3.23
CA HIS A 58 4.45 5.53 2.85
C HIS A 58 3.40 5.58 1.72
N LEU A 59 2.24 4.94 1.90
CA LEU A 59 1.12 5.04 0.97
C LEU A 59 0.42 6.38 1.16
N ARG A 60 0.51 7.25 0.15
CA ARG A 60 0.26 8.69 0.33
C ARG A 60 -0.05 9.48 -0.93
N THR A 61 -0.60 10.67 -0.71
CA THR A 61 -0.88 11.70 -1.71
C THR A 61 0.38 12.31 -2.33
N LEU A 62 1.52 12.28 -1.62
CA LEU A 62 2.79 12.86 -2.09
C LEU A 62 3.25 12.29 -3.44
N THR A 63 2.89 11.04 -3.74
CA THR A 63 3.14 10.39 -5.05
C THR A 63 2.59 11.23 -6.21
N TRP A 64 1.46 11.91 -5.97
CA TRP A 64 0.78 12.77 -6.94
C TRP A 64 0.79 14.24 -6.54
N ARG A 65 1.82 14.70 -5.82
CA ARG A 65 1.91 16.07 -5.28
C ARG A 65 1.70 17.22 -6.27
N ASN A 66 1.87 16.96 -7.57
CA ASN A 66 1.82 17.98 -8.62
C ASN A 66 0.44 18.12 -9.28
N ILE A 67 -0.53 17.26 -8.94
CA ILE A 67 -1.89 17.32 -9.48
C ILE A 67 -2.85 17.94 -8.46
N ASP A 68 -4.13 18.05 -8.85
CA ASP A 68 -5.20 18.53 -7.97
C ASP A 68 -5.31 17.69 -6.67
N PRO A 69 -5.48 18.31 -5.48
CA PRO A 69 -5.59 17.60 -4.21
C PRO A 69 -6.65 16.52 -4.13
N ILE A 70 -7.82 16.76 -4.73
CA ILE A 70 -8.92 15.80 -4.74
C ILE A 70 -8.48 14.59 -5.55
N GLN A 71 -7.91 14.81 -6.74
CA GLN A 71 -7.40 13.71 -7.57
C GLN A 71 -6.23 12.97 -6.92
N ALA A 72 -5.34 13.68 -6.21
CA ALA A 72 -4.24 13.05 -5.48
C ALA A 72 -4.74 12.14 -4.34
N LEU A 73 -5.81 12.55 -3.65
CA LEU A 73 -6.46 11.73 -2.63
C LEU A 73 -7.17 10.52 -3.24
N GLU A 74 -7.90 10.69 -4.35
CA GLU A 74 -8.55 9.57 -5.06
C GLU A 74 -7.52 8.54 -5.56
N ASN A 75 -6.40 8.99 -6.11
CA ASN A 75 -5.31 8.08 -6.49
C ASN A 75 -4.71 7.35 -5.28
N SER A 76 -4.64 8.01 -4.12
CA SER A 76 -4.16 7.40 -2.88
C SER A 76 -5.12 6.36 -2.33
N LYS A 77 -6.43 6.59 -2.45
CA LYS A 77 -7.47 5.61 -2.11
C LYS A 77 -7.34 4.37 -2.99
N GLU A 78 -7.21 4.55 -4.30
CA GLU A 78 -7.05 3.44 -5.24
C GLU A 78 -5.77 2.65 -4.97
N LEU A 79 -4.66 3.34 -4.70
CA LEU A 79 -3.40 2.71 -4.29
C LEU A 79 -3.59 1.81 -3.07
N ILE A 80 -4.16 2.35 -1.98
CA ILE A 80 -4.42 1.58 -0.76
C ILE A 80 -5.35 0.41 -1.04
N LYS A 81 -6.44 0.64 -1.78
CA LYS A 81 -7.37 -0.42 -2.17
C LYS A 81 -6.65 -1.55 -2.89
N GLN A 82 -5.79 -1.27 -3.86
CA GLN A 82 -5.04 -2.30 -4.58
C GLN A 82 -4.03 -3.03 -3.69
N TYR A 83 -3.37 -2.35 -2.76
CA TYR A 83 -2.49 -3.00 -1.79
C TYR A 83 -3.27 -3.99 -0.91
N VAL A 84 -4.40 -3.57 -0.35
CA VAL A 84 -5.25 -4.43 0.48
C VAL A 84 -5.83 -5.59 -0.33
N MET A 85 -6.40 -5.32 -1.51
CA MET A 85 -6.98 -6.35 -2.38
C MET A 85 -5.94 -7.35 -2.92
N ALA A 86 -4.68 -6.94 -3.04
CA ALA A 86 -3.58 -7.85 -3.33
C ALA A 86 -3.24 -8.75 -2.13
N GLY A 87 -3.65 -8.40 -0.91
CA GLY A 87 -3.39 -9.17 0.32
C GLY A 87 -2.17 -8.66 1.09
N LEU A 88 -1.76 -7.41 0.88
CA LEU A 88 -0.74 -6.78 1.71
C LEU A 88 -1.37 -6.35 3.04
N THR A 89 -0.75 -6.74 4.15
CA THR A 89 -1.37 -6.67 5.49
C THR A 89 -0.74 -5.63 6.40
N LYS A 90 0.47 -5.15 6.09
CA LYS A 90 1.03 -3.95 6.73
C LYS A 90 0.79 -2.74 5.83
N ILE A 91 0.13 -1.71 6.36
CA ILE A 91 -0.18 -0.48 5.61
C ILE A 91 0.34 0.73 6.39
N HIS A 92 1.36 1.42 5.87
CA HIS A 92 1.83 2.68 6.40
C HIS A 92 1.17 3.84 5.63
N ILE A 93 0.21 4.51 6.25
CA ILE A 93 -0.46 5.70 5.71
C ILE A 93 0.30 6.94 6.15
N ASP A 94 0.76 7.75 5.20
CA ASP A 94 1.58 8.95 5.48
C ASP A 94 1.07 10.18 4.73
N THR A 95 0.19 10.95 5.35
CA THR A 95 -0.42 12.16 4.76
C THR A 95 0.23 13.44 5.28
N SER A 96 1.44 13.34 5.85
CA SER A 96 2.12 14.43 6.58
C SER A 96 2.70 15.53 5.68
N MET A 97 2.75 15.29 4.37
CA MET A 97 3.43 16.18 3.42
C MET A 97 2.42 17.01 2.63
N GLN A 98 2.76 18.30 2.45
CA GLN A 98 2.00 19.21 1.59
C GLN A 98 2.00 18.74 0.13
N ILE A 99 0.85 18.87 -0.51
CA ILE A 99 0.67 18.74 -1.95
C ILE A 99 0.26 20.09 -2.55
N LYS A 100 0.22 20.19 -3.89
CA LYS A 100 -0.17 21.41 -4.60
C LYS A 100 -1.50 21.97 -4.05
N GLY A 101 -1.53 23.24 -3.67
CA GLY A 101 -2.71 23.91 -3.11
C GLY A 101 -2.79 23.93 -1.57
N ASP A 102 -2.06 23.05 -0.85
CA ASP A 102 -2.12 23.01 0.62
C ASP A 102 -1.50 24.24 1.30
N GLY A 103 -0.45 24.80 0.69
CA GLY A 103 0.32 25.93 1.23
C GLY A 103 -0.24 27.30 0.86
N GLU A 104 -1.25 27.38 0.00
CA GLU A 104 -1.81 28.66 -0.45
C GLU A 104 -2.69 29.33 0.62
N ASP A 105 -3.18 28.54 1.59
CA ASP A 105 -4.13 28.99 2.61
C ASP A 105 -3.57 29.01 4.04
N GLU A 106 -2.28 28.67 4.27
CA GLU A 106 -1.67 28.45 5.62
C GLU A 106 -2.40 27.42 6.52
N LYS A 107 -3.40 26.70 5.99
CA LYS A 107 -4.25 25.75 6.74
C LYS A 107 -3.67 24.34 6.88
N PHE A 108 -2.54 24.05 6.23
CA PHE A 108 -1.93 22.73 6.35
C PHE A 108 -1.35 22.50 7.74
N GLY A 109 -1.83 21.47 8.42
CA GLY A 109 -1.38 21.08 9.74
C GLY A 109 -2.01 19.75 10.17
N ASP A 110 -1.89 19.43 11.46
CA ASP A 110 -2.28 18.13 12.03
C ASP A 110 -3.71 17.71 11.69
N GLU A 111 -4.65 18.66 11.61
CA GLU A 111 -6.05 18.39 11.27
C GLU A 111 -6.20 17.82 9.85
N ILE A 112 -5.62 18.46 8.84
CA ILE A 112 -5.65 17.98 7.44
C ILE A 112 -4.89 16.67 7.30
N ILE A 113 -3.75 16.53 7.98
CA ILE A 113 -2.96 15.29 7.99
C ILE A 113 -3.82 14.14 8.53
N ALA A 114 -4.43 14.33 9.70
CA ALA A 114 -5.26 13.32 10.36
C ALA A 114 -6.53 13.00 9.55
N GLU A 115 -7.20 14.00 8.98
CA GLU A 115 -8.39 13.80 8.14
C GLU A 115 -8.06 12.92 6.92
N ARG A 116 -7.01 13.27 6.17
CA ARG A 116 -6.58 12.47 5.02
C ARG A 116 -6.18 11.06 5.44
N ALA A 117 -5.46 10.91 6.55
CA ALA A 117 -5.07 9.60 7.06
C ALA A 117 -6.30 8.75 7.43
N ALA A 118 -7.30 9.35 8.07
CA ALA A 118 -8.54 8.68 8.44
C ALA A 118 -9.36 8.23 7.21
N ILE A 119 -9.43 9.08 6.17
CA ILE A 119 -10.07 8.73 4.90
C ILE A 119 -9.38 7.51 4.27
N LEU A 120 -8.05 7.53 4.19
CA LEU A 120 -7.26 6.46 3.63
C LEU A 120 -7.33 5.17 4.46
N CYS A 121 -7.38 5.28 5.79
CA CYS A 121 -7.59 4.15 6.70
C CYS A 121 -8.96 3.51 6.46
N LYS A 122 -10.01 4.32 6.37
CA LYS A 122 -11.35 3.84 6.03
C LYS A 122 -11.39 3.10 4.70
N THR A 123 -10.70 3.61 3.68
CA THR A 123 -10.57 2.91 2.39
C THR A 123 -9.87 1.55 2.52
N ALA A 124 -8.85 1.44 3.38
CA ALA A 124 -8.20 0.15 3.66
C ALA A 124 -9.17 -0.85 4.30
N GLU A 125 -9.93 -0.41 5.31
CA GLU A 125 -10.92 -1.24 6.00
C GLU A 125 -12.03 -1.71 5.05
N GLU A 126 -12.58 -0.81 4.22
CA GLU A 126 -13.59 -1.14 3.22
C GLU A 126 -13.07 -2.14 2.18
N ALA A 127 -11.84 -1.95 1.70
CA ALA A 127 -11.19 -2.89 0.78
C ALA A 127 -10.95 -4.26 1.42
N TYR A 128 -10.68 -4.31 2.73
CA TYR A 128 -10.50 -5.58 3.43
C TYR A 128 -11.81 -6.35 3.55
N LEU A 129 -12.93 -5.66 3.82
CA LEU A 129 -14.26 -6.28 3.80
C LEU A 129 -14.58 -6.84 2.41
N GLU A 130 -14.32 -6.08 1.34
CA GLU A 130 -14.50 -6.52 -0.05
C GLU A 130 -13.64 -7.77 -0.36
N LEU A 131 -12.38 -7.78 0.08
CA LEU A 131 -11.48 -8.91 -0.08
C LEU A 131 -12.04 -10.17 0.59
N ILE A 132 -12.51 -10.04 1.84
CA ILE A 132 -13.06 -11.16 2.59
C ILE A 132 -14.30 -11.73 1.89
N GLU A 133 -15.24 -10.87 1.47
CA GLU A 133 -16.43 -11.28 0.73
C GLU A 133 -16.09 -12.04 -0.56
N CYS A 134 -15.10 -11.54 -1.31
CA CYS A 134 -14.59 -12.20 -2.51
C CYS A 134 -13.99 -13.58 -2.23
N LEU A 135 -13.31 -13.75 -1.09
CA LEU A 135 -12.73 -15.05 -0.69
C LEU A 135 -13.79 -16.05 -0.28
N TYR A 136 -14.85 -15.62 0.41
CA TYR A 136 -15.96 -16.51 0.81
C TYR A 136 -16.88 -16.87 -0.35
N SER A 137 -17.10 -15.96 -1.31
CA SER A 137 -17.96 -16.21 -2.48
C SER A 137 -17.34 -17.16 -3.51
N ARG A 138 -16.04 -17.48 -3.38
CA ARG A 138 -15.31 -18.43 -4.25
C ARG A 138 -15.24 -19.86 -3.68
N LYS A 139 -15.82 -20.10 -2.50
CA LYS A 139 -15.98 -21.43 -1.90
C LYS A 139 -17.37 -21.99 -2.19
#